data_AF-A0A2E9Q7J0-F1
#
_entry.id   AF-A0A2E9Q7J0-F1
#
_cell.length_a   1.000
_cell.length_b   1.000
_cell.length_c   1.000
_cell.angle_alpha   90.00
_cell.angle_beta   90.00
_cell.angle_gamma   90.00
#
_symmetry.space_group_name_H-M   'P 1'
#
loop_
_entity.id
_entity.type
_entity.pdbx_description
1 polymer ?
#
loop_
_entity_poly.entity_id
_entity_poly.type
_entity_poly.pdbx_seq_one_letter_code
_entity_poly.pdbx_strand_id
1 'polypeptide(L)'
;MTQEEKLMIDWQWFKKRETGKLSMVRVAIVAVPILLVLAFLLLGRNYETVNPRKGPIVEAVYGLGTVTPRRTFTVKTGVAGRIETIHARPGDQVGKGAPLIRTDSILFRAPFEGTVTSLMFEENEIVMPGSPILIMKTTKDHHVELIMDQESVLRIQPGLKAELSFESLRSRRIQGVVSRVYSSAGEFVVEVESDEMPEEVLPDMTADVAIEVARREDVMLIPQRAVQRGQVQVIRNGLKKRVPIKIGAADAEWVEVLDDSLQMDDRIIIPRRQ
;
A
#
# COMPACT_ATOMS: atom_id res chain seq x y z
N MET A 1 -65.97 -35.69 -64.29
CA MET A 1 -65.98 -34.79 -63.12
C MET A 1 -65.54 -35.60 -61.91
N THR A 2 -64.24 -35.57 -61.61
CA THR A 2 -63.66 -35.79 -60.28
C THR A 2 -62.28 -35.12 -60.31
N GLN A 3 -62.04 -34.28 -59.31
CA GLN A 3 -61.01 -33.26 -59.27
C GLN A 3 -59.60 -33.81 -58.99
N GLU A 4 -58.81 -34.10 -60.03
CA GLU A 4 -57.35 -34.33 -59.89
C GLU A 4 -56.49 -33.41 -60.79
N GLU A 5 -57.09 -32.45 -61.51
CA GLU A 5 -56.39 -31.55 -62.45
C GLU A 5 -56.11 -30.14 -61.91
N LYS A 6 -55.74 -29.99 -60.63
CA LYS A 6 -55.57 -28.66 -60.00
C LYS A 6 -54.17 -28.31 -59.46
N LEU A 7 -53.11 -28.99 -59.90
CA LEU A 7 -51.75 -28.74 -59.36
C LEU A 7 -50.61 -28.53 -60.35
N MET A 8 -50.82 -28.57 -61.67
CA MET A 8 -49.71 -28.31 -62.60
C MET A 8 -50.18 -27.51 -63.80
N ILE A 9 -50.29 -26.18 -63.66
CA ILE A 9 -50.04 -25.12 -64.66
C ILE A 9 -50.25 -23.80 -63.89
N ASP A 10 -49.32 -23.47 -63.00
CA ASP A 10 -49.18 -22.11 -62.46
C ASP A 10 -47.68 -21.78 -62.33
N TRP A 11 -46.99 -21.85 -63.47
CA TRP A 11 -45.54 -21.60 -63.53
C TRP A 11 -45.11 -20.80 -64.78
N GLN A 12 -46.04 -20.12 -65.44
CA GLN A 12 -45.77 -19.35 -66.66
C GLN A 12 -46.24 -17.89 -66.57
N TRP A 13 -46.96 -17.48 -65.52
CA TRP A 13 -47.50 -16.12 -65.40
C TRP A 13 -46.58 -15.11 -64.69
N PHE A 14 -45.59 -15.57 -63.90
CA PHE A 14 -44.64 -14.69 -63.20
C PHE A 14 -43.35 -14.41 -63.98
N LYS A 15 -43.40 -14.44 -65.31
CA LYS A 15 -42.33 -13.95 -66.17
C LYS A 15 -42.76 -12.60 -66.74
N LYS A 16 -42.14 -11.54 -66.21
CA LYS A 16 -42.03 -10.16 -66.75
C LYS A 16 -42.72 -9.07 -65.91
N ARG A 17 -41.99 -8.52 -64.94
CA ARG A 17 -42.06 -7.10 -64.57
C ARG A 17 -40.67 -6.59 -64.18
N GLU A 18 -40.08 -5.89 -65.14
CA GLU A 18 -39.06 -4.84 -65.02
C GLU A 18 -38.14 -4.86 -63.80
N THR A 19 -36.95 -5.43 -64.03
CA THR A 19 -35.74 -5.27 -63.23
C THR A 19 -35.20 -3.83 -63.35
N GLY A 20 -35.98 -2.87 -62.87
CA GLY A 20 -35.57 -1.48 -62.74
C GLY A 20 -34.84 -1.29 -61.41
N LYS A 21 -33.71 -0.59 -61.45
CA LYS A 21 -32.79 -0.07 -60.40
C LYS A 21 -33.36 0.31 -59.01
N LEU A 22 -34.67 0.21 -58.75
CA LEU A 22 -35.37 0.55 -57.51
C LEU A 22 -35.22 -0.46 -56.35
N SER A 23 -34.86 -1.73 -56.60
CA SER A 23 -34.72 -2.71 -55.49
C SER A 23 -33.44 -2.46 -54.68
N MET A 24 -32.37 -2.04 -55.33
CA MET A 24 -31.06 -1.86 -54.69
C MET A 24 -31.02 -0.64 -53.77
N VAL A 25 -31.74 0.44 -54.14
CA VAL A 25 -31.84 1.67 -53.32
C VAL A 25 -32.62 1.42 -52.03
N ARG A 26 -33.71 0.65 -52.08
CA ARG A 26 -34.50 0.31 -50.88
C ARG A 26 -33.74 -0.60 -49.92
N VAL A 27 -32.99 -1.57 -50.45
CA VAL A 27 -32.12 -2.43 -49.64
C VAL A 27 -30.99 -1.60 -48.99
N ALA A 28 -30.39 -0.66 -49.72
CA ALA A 28 -29.38 0.24 -49.17
C ALA A 28 -29.94 1.13 -48.05
N ILE A 29 -31.15 1.68 -48.20
CA ILE A 29 -31.80 2.53 -47.18
C ILE A 29 -32.02 1.79 -45.85
N VAL A 30 -32.23 0.47 -45.87
CA VAL A 30 -32.44 -0.34 -44.65
C VAL A 30 -31.11 -0.93 -44.15
N ALA A 31 -30.25 -1.39 -45.05
CA ALA A 31 -28.98 -2.03 -44.71
C ALA A 31 -27.96 -1.04 -44.15
N VAL A 32 -27.90 0.20 -44.65
CA VAL A 32 -26.96 1.23 -44.19
C VAL A 32 -27.19 1.62 -42.72
N PRO A 33 -28.41 1.98 -42.26
CA PRO A 33 -28.63 2.28 -40.85
C PRO A 33 -28.42 1.06 -39.96
N ILE A 34 -28.76 -0.15 -40.41
CA ILE A 34 -28.46 -1.38 -39.67
C ILE A 34 -26.95 -1.60 -39.57
N LEU A 35 -26.18 -1.42 -40.65
CA LEU A 35 -24.73 -1.49 -40.63
C LEU A 35 -24.10 -0.37 -39.80
N LEU A 36 -24.68 0.83 -39.77
CA LEU A 36 -24.22 1.92 -38.91
C LEU A 36 -24.51 1.64 -37.44
N VAL A 37 -25.67 1.07 -37.11
CA VAL A 37 -26.02 0.64 -35.75
C VAL A 37 -25.17 -0.57 -35.33
N LEU A 38 -24.95 -1.53 -36.23
CA LEU A 38 -24.10 -2.69 -36.00
C LEU A 38 -22.63 -2.30 -35.89
N ALA A 39 -22.15 -1.38 -36.72
CA ALA A 39 -20.82 -0.79 -36.59
C ALA A 39 -20.72 0.01 -35.29
N PHE A 40 -21.73 0.79 -34.91
CA PHE A 40 -21.76 1.52 -33.64
C PHE A 40 -21.77 0.57 -32.43
N LEU A 41 -22.43 -0.59 -32.54
CA LEU A 41 -22.43 -1.67 -31.54
C LEU A 41 -21.12 -2.46 -31.51
N LEU A 42 -20.51 -2.72 -32.68
CA LEU A 42 -19.23 -3.44 -32.82
C LEU A 42 -18.02 -2.56 -32.49
N LEU A 43 -18.10 -1.24 -32.70
CA LEU A 43 -17.18 -0.23 -32.18
C LEU A 43 -17.48 0.11 -30.71
N GLY A 44 -17.81 -0.92 -29.92
CA GLY A 44 -17.90 -0.82 -28.47
C GLY A 44 -16.74 0.01 -27.94
N ARG A 45 -17.06 1.07 -27.19
CA ARG A 45 -16.06 1.97 -26.60
C ARG A 45 -15.19 1.15 -25.63
N ASN A 46 -14.04 0.68 -26.11
CA ASN A 46 -13.10 -0.18 -25.37
C ASN A 46 -12.26 0.59 -24.32
N TYR A 47 -12.88 1.49 -23.57
CA TYR A 47 -12.19 2.26 -22.54
C TYR A 47 -13.14 2.64 -21.42
N GLU A 48 -12.62 2.62 -20.20
CA GLU A 48 -13.29 3.15 -19.03
C GLU A 48 -13.02 4.65 -18.94
N THR A 49 -13.99 5.40 -18.41
CA THR A 49 -13.82 6.83 -18.19
C THR A 49 -14.08 7.19 -16.74
N VAL A 50 -13.26 8.07 -16.18
CA VAL A 50 -13.43 8.60 -14.82
C VAL A 50 -13.40 10.12 -14.88
N ASN A 51 -14.22 10.78 -14.06
CA ASN A 51 -14.21 12.23 -13.93
C ASN A 51 -13.05 12.67 -13.02
N PRO A 52 -12.39 13.80 -13.32
CA PRO A 52 -11.52 14.46 -12.34
C PRO A 52 -12.29 14.74 -11.06
N ARG A 53 -11.61 14.67 -9.92
CA ARG A 53 -12.20 15.02 -8.63
C ARG A 53 -11.31 15.99 -7.89
N LYS A 54 -11.91 16.81 -7.02
CA LYS A 54 -11.14 17.47 -5.96
C LYS A 54 -11.05 16.56 -4.76
N GLY A 55 -9.90 16.57 -4.11
CA GLY A 55 -9.75 15.89 -2.84
C GLY A 55 -8.31 15.97 -2.35
N PRO A 56 -8.08 15.37 -1.17
CA PRO A 56 -6.76 15.33 -0.60
C PRO A 56 -5.86 14.35 -1.35
N ILE A 57 -4.59 14.69 -1.44
CA ILE A 57 -3.52 13.75 -1.80
C ILE A 57 -2.43 13.80 -0.74
N VAL A 58 -1.96 12.61 -0.39
CA VAL A 58 -0.89 12.42 0.59
C VAL A 58 0.28 11.80 -0.16
N GLU A 59 1.40 12.51 -0.16
CA GLU A 59 2.67 11.96 -0.60
C GLU A 59 3.31 11.25 0.59
N ALA A 60 3.65 9.98 0.40
CA ALA A 60 4.25 9.15 1.43
C ALA A 60 5.58 8.59 0.97
N VAL A 61 6.51 8.49 1.91
CA VAL A 61 7.75 7.73 1.77
C VAL A 61 7.56 6.40 2.48
N TYR A 62 7.88 5.30 1.80
CA TYR A 62 7.72 3.95 2.30
C TYR A 62 9.07 3.38 2.75
N GLY A 63 9.06 2.62 3.85
CA GLY A 63 10.22 1.93 4.37
C GLY A 63 9.84 0.69 5.18
N LEU A 64 10.80 -0.22 5.33
CA LEU A 64 10.70 -1.33 6.25
C LEU A 64 11.35 -0.92 7.57
N GLY A 65 10.62 -1.10 8.67
CA GLY A 65 11.09 -0.81 10.01
C GLY A 65 11.16 -2.06 10.89
N THR A 66 11.93 -1.98 11.96
CA THR A 66 12.01 -3.02 13.00
C THR A 66 11.52 -2.45 14.32
N VAL A 67 10.74 -3.23 15.07
CA VAL A 67 10.28 -2.85 16.41
C VAL A 67 11.45 -2.96 17.38
N THR A 68 11.88 -1.83 17.90
CA THR A 68 13.04 -1.72 18.78
C THR A 68 12.60 -1.35 20.20
N PRO A 69 13.06 -2.06 21.24
CA PRO A 69 12.80 -1.68 22.62
C PRO A 69 13.59 -0.44 23.01
N ARG A 70 12.95 0.49 23.72
CA ARG A 70 13.62 1.71 24.16
C ARG A 70 14.66 1.45 25.26
N ARG A 71 14.49 0.38 26.03
CA ARG A 71 15.47 -0.05 27.03
C ARG A 71 15.76 -1.53 26.92
N THR A 72 17.05 -1.84 26.89
CA THR A 72 17.57 -3.20 27.00
C THR A 72 18.54 -3.25 28.18
N PHE A 73 18.37 -4.24 29.04
CA PHE A 73 19.27 -4.51 30.15
C PHE A 73 19.89 -5.88 29.98
N THR A 74 21.21 -5.91 29.89
CA THR A 74 21.99 -7.15 29.78
C THR A 74 22.75 -7.38 31.07
N VAL A 75 22.40 -8.45 31.77
CA VAL A 75 23.12 -8.90 32.95
C VAL A 75 24.47 -9.46 32.50
N LYS A 76 25.54 -8.89 33.03
CA LYS A 76 26.93 -9.36 32.88
C LYS A 76 27.60 -9.35 34.24
N THR A 77 28.54 -10.26 34.43
CA THR A 77 29.42 -10.23 35.60
C THR A 77 30.78 -9.61 35.24
N GLY A 78 31.40 -8.93 36.21
CA GLY A 78 32.78 -8.43 36.12
C GLY A 78 33.82 -9.41 36.64
N VAL A 79 33.40 -10.45 37.37
CA VAL A 79 34.26 -11.49 37.94
C VAL A 79 33.71 -12.87 37.59
N ALA A 80 34.59 -13.87 37.50
CA ALA A 80 34.14 -15.24 37.32
C ALA A 80 33.33 -15.68 38.54
N GLY A 81 32.22 -16.37 38.31
CA GLY A 81 31.35 -16.83 39.39
C GLY A 81 30.39 -17.92 38.94
N ARG A 82 29.81 -18.62 39.90
CA ARG A 82 28.81 -19.66 39.63
C ARG A 82 27.40 -19.08 39.67
N ILE A 83 26.53 -19.49 38.74
CA ILE A 83 25.09 -19.23 38.82
C ILE A 83 24.51 -20.11 39.93
N GLU A 84 23.96 -19.51 40.99
CA GLU A 84 23.33 -20.26 42.09
C GLU A 84 21.84 -20.49 41.84
N THR A 85 21.13 -19.47 41.38
CA THR A 85 19.68 -19.54 41.21
C THR A 85 19.22 -18.60 40.11
N ILE A 86 18.33 -19.10 39.27
CA ILE A 86 17.68 -18.34 38.20
C ILE A 86 16.25 -18.03 38.66
N HIS A 87 15.95 -16.75 38.86
CA HIS A 87 14.64 -16.30 39.34
C HIS A 87 13.66 -15.94 38.22
N ALA A 88 14.17 -15.63 37.02
CA ALA A 88 13.36 -15.27 35.86
C ALA A 88 13.88 -15.95 34.59
N ARG A 89 12.97 -16.43 33.75
CA ARG A 89 13.24 -17.19 32.52
C ARG A 89 12.72 -16.44 31.29
N PRO A 90 13.23 -16.77 30.09
CA PRO A 90 12.70 -16.19 28.85
C PRO A 90 11.17 -16.32 28.75
N GLY A 91 10.49 -15.21 28.47
CA GLY A 91 9.04 -15.10 28.45
C GLY A 91 8.43 -14.53 29.74
N ASP A 92 9.15 -14.56 30.86
CA ASP A 92 8.65 -14.00 32.12
C ASP A 92 8.59 -12.47 32.09
N GLN A 93 7.45 -11.91 32.51
CA GLN A 93 7.32 -10.50 32.81
C GLN A 93 7.80 -10.22 34.24
N VAL A 94 8.68 -9.24 34.39
CA VAL A 94 9.32 -8.89 35.66
C VAL A 94 9.14 -7.42 35.94
N GLY A 95 8.69 -7.09 37.15
CA GLY A 95 8.59 -5.71 37.62
C GLY A 95 9.94 -5.14 38.06
N LYS A 96 10.04 -3.80 38.12
CA LYS A 96 11.22 -3.12 38.64
C LYS A 96 11.59 -3.62 40.05
N GLY A 97 12.85 -4.01 40.24
CA GLY A 97 13.41 -4.51 41.50
C GLY A 97 13.26 -6.02 41.72
N ALA A 98 12.50 -6.72 40.86
CA ALA A 98 12.36 -8.17 40.92
C ALA A 98 13.73 -8.86 40.79
N PRO A 99 14.00 -9.94 41.56
CA PRO A 99 15.22 -10.72 41.40
C PRO A 99 15.22 -11.39 40.03
N LEU A 100 16.36 -11.34 39.33
CA LEU A 100 16.54 -11.95 38.01
C LEU A 100 17.39 -13.20 38.09
N ILE A 101 18.61 -13.06 38.62
CA ILE A 101 19.56 -14.14 38.74
C ILE A 101 20.52 -13.88 39.90
N ARG A 102 20.93 -14.93 40.59
CA ARG A 102 21.89 -14.91 41.68
C ARG A 102 23.16 -15.64 41.26
N THR A 103 24.30 -14.98 41.41
CA THR A 103 25.61 -15.61 41.43
C THR A 103 26.07 -15.82 42.87
N ASP A 104 27.16 -16.56 43.05
CA ASP A 104 27.87 -16.74 44.33
C ASP A 104 28.16 -15.44 45.11
N SER A 105 28.16 -14.30 44.43
CA SER A 105 28.60 -13.01 44.95
C SER A 105 27.56 -11.91 44.81
N ILE A 106 26.63 -11.98 43.85
CA ILE A 106 25.73 -10.87 43.47
C ILE A 106 24.33 -11.38 43.17
N LEU A 107 23.30 -10.67 43.66
CA LEU A 107 21.93 -10.79 43.17
C LEU A 107 21.64 -9.66 42.17
N PHE A 108 21.41 -10.01 40.91
CA PHE A 108 20.96 -9.07 39.89
C PHE A 108 19.44 -8.90 39.96
N ARG A 109 18.99 -7.64 39.87
CA ARG A 109 17.59 -7.26 39.92
C ARG A 109 17.20 -6.46 38.68
N ALA A 110 15.93 -6.52 38.31
CA ALA A 110 15.38 -5.80 37.17
C ALA A 110 15.45 -4.27 37.39
N PRO A 111 16.14 -3.48 36.55
CA PRO A 111 16.17 -2.02 36.68
C PRO A 111 14.87 -1.31 36.27
N PHE A 112 14.03 -1.98 35.48
CA PHE A 112 12.74 -1.50 34.99
C PHE A 112 11.78 -2.68 34.77
N GLU A 113 10.50 -2.38 34.53
CA GLU A 113 9.51 -3.39 34.14
C GLU A 113 9.75 -3.83 32.70
N GLY A 114 9.79 -5.14 32.46
CA GLY A 114 10.05 -5.68 31.15
C GLY A 114 9.88 -7.19 31.07
N THR A 115 10.25 -7.74 29.92
CA THR A 115 10.22 -9.18 29.65
C THR A 115 11.64 -9.70 29.53
N VAL A 116 11.93 -10.83 30.17
CA VAL A 116 13.19 -11.55 29.95
C VAL A 116 13.14 -12.20 28.57
N THR A 117 14.09 -11.91 27.69
CA THR A 117 14.09 -12.38 26.30
C THR A 117 15.14 -13.44 26.04
N SER A 118 16.18 -13.53 26.86
CA SER A 118 17.25 -14.49 26.66
C SER A 118 17.92 -14.84 27.99
N LEU A 119 18.35 -16.09 28.09
CA LEU A 119 19.12 -16.65 29.19
C LEU A 119 20.18 -17.56 28.56
N MET A 120 21.45 -17.32 28.87
CA MET A 120 22.60 -17.97 28.19
C MET A 120 23.28 -19.04 29.04
N PHE A 121 22.87 -19.17 30.30
CA PHE A 121 23.47 -20.07 31.28
C PHE A 121 22.40 -20.75 32.13
N GLU A 122 22.71 -21.94 32.61
CA GLU A 122 21.91 -22.71 33.54
C GLU A 122 22.44 -22.61 34.98
N GLU A 123 21.63 -23.06 35.95
CA GLU A 123 22.05 -23.14 37.34
C GLU A 123 23.26 -24.08 37.50
N ASN A 124 24.18 -23.71 38.41
CA ASN A 124 25.45 -24.36 38.68
C ASN A 124 26.55 -24.20 37.62
N GLU A 125 26.26 -23.52 36.50
CA GLU A 125 27.29 -23.18 35.51
C GLU A 125 28.20 -22.05 35.98
N ILE A 126 29.40 -21.99 35.40
CA ILE A 126 30.39 -20.94 35.67
C ILE A 126 30.29 -19.90 34.55
N VAL A 127 30.05 -18.65 34.93
CA VAL A 127 30.09 -17.51 34.03
C VAL A 127 31.44 -16.80 34.11
N MET A 128 31.96 -16.44 32.95
CA MET A 128 33.18 -15.63 32.82
C MET A 128 32.88 -14.13 32.71
N PRO A 129 33.80 -13.25 33.13
CA PRO A 129 33.63 -11.81 32.98
C PRO A 129 33.29 -11.37 31.55
N GLY A 130 32.32 -10.47 31.43
CA GLY A 130 31.91 -9.88 30.15
C GLY A 130 30.89 -10.70 29.35
N SER A 131 30.69 -11.98 29.67
CA SER A 131 29.67 -12.82 29.04
C SER A 131 28.25 -12.36 29.41
N PRO A 132 27.34 -12.23 28.44
CA PRO A 132 25.93 -11.93 28.72
C PRO A 132 25.25 -13.14 29.35
N ILE A 133 24.60 -12.93 30.49
CA ILE A 133 23.92 -14.01 31.23
C ILE A 133 22.43 -14.01 30.91
N LEU A 134 21.79 -12.85 31.04
CA LEU A 134 20.37 -12.66 30.86
C LEU A 134 20.13 -11.32 30.15
N ILE A 135 19.17 -11.30 29.22
CA ILE A 135 18.74 -10.09 28.52
C ILE A 135 17.28 -9.82 28.86
N MET A 136 16.98 -8.58 29.24
CA MET A 136 15.64 -8.09 29.52
C MET A 136 15.37 -6.85 28.66
N LYS A 137 14.21 -6.80 28.02
CA LYS A 137 13.75 -5.67 27.18
C LYS A 137 12.48 -5.07 27.80
N THR A 138 12.23 -3.77 27.60
CA THR A 138 10.91 -3.18 27.93
C THR A 138 9.79 -3.87 27.15
N THR A 139 8.55 -3.83 27.64
CA THR A 139 7.39 -4.51 26.99
C THR A 139 6.40 -3.53 26.34
N LYS A 140 6.37 -2.28 26.79
CA LYS A 140 5.42 -1.25 26.28
C LYS A 140 6.11 -0.04 25.64
N ASP A 141 7.38 0.18 25.98
CA ASP A 141 8.16 1.31 25.50
C ASP A 141 9.01 0.85 24.30
N HIS A 142 8.39 0.91 23.12
CA HIS A 142 8.92 0.50 21.83
C HIS A 142 8.76 1.60 20.78
N HIS A 143 9.62 1.61 19.79
CA HIS A 143 9.50 2.43 18.59
C HIS A 143 9.80 1.55 17.38
N VAL A 144 9.41 2.00 16.19
CA VAL A 144 9.80 1.38 14.93
C VAL A 144 10.98 2.16 14.37
N GLU A 145 12.11 1.47 14.20
CA GLU A 145 13.32 2.03 13.61
C GLU A 145 13.40 1.66 12.13
N LEU A 146 13.56 2.65 11.27
CA LEU A 146 13.72 2.48 9.83
C LEU A 146 15.10 2.99 9.39
N ILE A 147 15.70 2.31 8.42
CA ILE A 147 16.87 2.78 7.70
C ILE A 147 16.42 3.28 6.33
N MET A 148 16.74 4.54 6.02
CA MET A 148 16.30 5.24 4.83
C MET A 148 17.47 5.64 3.93
N ASP A 149 17.19 5.85 2.64
CA ASP A 149 18.15 6.47 1.74
C ASP A 149 18.26 8.00 1.96
N GLN A 150 19.33 8.57 1.42
CA GLN A 150 19.66 9.98 1.61
C GLN A 150 18.61 10.93 1.02
N GLU A 151 17.99 10.61 -0.12
CA GLU A 151 17.02 11.51 -0.76
C GLU A 151 15.70 11.52 0.00
N SER A 152 15.27 10.35 0.48
CA SER A 152 14.04 10.17 1.24
C SER A 152 14.11 10.84 2.61
N VAL A 153 15.20 10.65 3.37
CA VAL A 153 15.31 11.21 4.72
C VAL A 153 15.30 12.74 4.74
N LEU A 154 15.74 13.41 3.66
CA LEU A 154 15.71 14.87 3.54
C LEU A 154 14.29 15.46 3.54
N ARG A 155 13.26 14.66 3.23
CA ARG A 155 11.85 15.06 3.27
C ARG A 155 11.17 14.69 4.59
N ILE A 156 11.84 13.93 5.46
CA ILE A 156 11.28 13.43 6.72
C ILE A 156 11.74 14.32 7.87
N GLN A 157 10.78 14.74 8.71
CA GLN A 157 11.05 15.55 9.90
C GLN A 157 10.29 14.97 11.10
N PRO A 158 10.78 15.20 12.34
CA PRO A 158 10.00 14.89 13.54
C PRO A 158 8.62 15.55 13.51
N GLY A 159 7.61 14.82 13.99
CA GLY A 159 6.21 15.25 14.02
C GLY A 159 5.37 14.86 12.80
N LEU A 160 6.00 14.34 11.74
CA LEU A 160 5.25 13.79 10.59
C LEU A 160 4.45 12.54 10.99
N LYS A 161 3.26 12.40 10.40
CA LYS A 161 2.41 11.23 10.59
C LYS A 161 2.99 10.03 9.86
N ALA A 162 2.86 8.88 10.47
CA ALA A 162 3.23 7.61 9.88
C ALA A 162 2.11 6.59 10.07
N GLU A 163 1.99 5.69 9.12
CA GLU A 163 1.14 4.52 9.21
C GLU A 163 2.02 3.28 9.28
N LEU A 164 1.78 2.46 10.30
CA LEU A 164 2.47 1.21 10.56
C LEU A 164 1.53 0.05 10.23
N SER A 165 2.06 -0.96 9.54
CA SER A 165 1.36 -2.20 9.25
C SER A 165 2.29 -3.39 9.52
N PHE A 166 1.79 -4.39 10.23
CA PHE A 166 2.52 -5.63 10.50
C PHE A 166 1.95 -6.75 9.67
N GLU A 167 2.80 -7.65 9.17
CA GLU A 167 2.37 -8.77 8.34
C GLU A 167 1.33 -9.67 9.04
N SER A 168 1.46 -9.85 10.35
CA SER A 168 0.51 -10.61 11.17
C SER A 168 -0.82 -9.88 11.41
N LEU A 169 -0.89 -8.56 11.16
CA LEU A 169 -2.01 -7.69 11.51
C LEU A 169 -2.43 -6.77 10.34
N ARG A 170 -2.34 -7.24 9.09
CA ARG A 170 -2.58 -6.40 7.89
C ARG A 170 -3.95 -5.71 7.82
N SER A 171 -4.95 -6.16 8.58
CA SER A 171 -6.27 -5.51 8.66
C SER A 171 -6.28 -4.28 9.58
N ARG A 172 -5.22 -4.05 10.37
CA ARG A 172 -5.12 -2.98 11.34
C ARG A 172 -3.93 -2.07 11.00
N ARG A 173 -4.25 -0.88 10.52
CA ARG A 173 -3.28 0.21 10.33
C ARG A 173 -3.10 0.92 11.67
N ILE A 174 -1.88 0.99 12.15
CA ILE A 174 -1.54 1.62 13.42
C ILE A 174 -0.97 3.00 13.13
N GLN A 175 -1.51 4.02 13.78
CA GLN A 175 -1.05 5.38 13.61
C GLN A 175 0.23 5.60 14.43
N GLY A 176 1.20 6.29 13.85
CA GLY A 176 2.44 6.67 14.50
C GLY A 176 2.87 8.08 14.12
N VAL A 177 3.92 8.54 14.78
CA VAL A 177 4.53 9.85 14.54
C VAL A 177 6.05 9.67 14.51
N VAL A 178 6.70 10.30 13.55
CA VAL A 178 8.16 10.36 13.50
C VAL A 178 8.65 11.10 14.74
N SER A 179 9.35 10.40 15.63
CA SER A 179 9.87 10.98 16.87
C SER A 179 11.28 11.53 16.66
N ARG A 180 12.11 10.85 15.85
CA ARG A 180 13.50 11.22 15.60
C ARG A 180 13.94 10.91 14.18
N VAL A 181 14.89 11.72 13.71
CA VAL A 181 15.59 11.53 12.44
C VAL A 181 17.05 11.88 12.69
N TYR A 182 17.97 10.94 12.46
CA TYR A 182 19.41 11.15 12.68
C TYR A 182 20.25 10.22 11.81
N SER A 183 21.53 10.52 11.66
CA SER A 183 22.50 9.63 11.02
C SER A 183 23.30 8.85 12.05
N SER A 184 23.52 7.56 11.84
CA SER A 184 24.38 6.72 12.68
C SER A 184 25.16 5.74 11.80
N ALA A 185 26.48 5.65 11.98
CA ALA A 185 27.36 4.73 11.26
C ALA A 185 27.22 4.73 9.71
N GLY A 186 26.83 5.86 9.11
CA GLY A 186 26.62 5.97 7.66
C GLY A 186 25.20 5.61 7.19
N GLU A 187 24.31 5.24 8.12
CA GLU A 187 22.90 5.01 7.88
C GLU A 187 22.06 6.21 8.32
N PHE A 188 20.91 6.40 7.68
CA PHE A 188 19.94 7.42 8.04
C PHE A 188 18.76 6.77 8.74
N VAL A 189 18.69 7.00 10.04
CA VAL A 189 17.74 6.34 10.94
C VAL A 189 16.54 7.26 11.18
N VAL A 190 15.35 6.69 11.04
CA VAL A 190 14.09 7.32 11.40
C VAL A 190 13.41 6.47 12.47
N GLU A 191 13.11 7.09 13.61
CA GLU A 191 12.31 6.45 14.67
C GLU A 191 10.85 6.92 14.56
N VAL A 192 9.92 5.97 14.57
CA VAL A 192 8.48 6.21 14.63
C VAL A 192 7.92 5.66 15.93
N GLU A 193 7.22 6.50 16.69
CA GLU A 193 6.53 6.13 17.92
C GLU A 193 5.03 6.00 17.68
N SER A 194 4.36 5.13 18.43
CA SER A 194 2.90 4.96 18.38
C SER A 194 2.37 4.70 19.79
N ASP A 195 1.37 5.50 20.19
CA ASP A 195 0.65 5.31 21.46
C ASP A 195 -0.37 4.15 21.38
N GLU A 196 -0.65 3.65 20.17
CA GLU A 196 -1.66 2.63 19.89
C GLU A 196 -1.05 1.28 19.49
N MET A 197 0.25 1.07 19.78
CA MET A 197 0.94 -0.17 19.46
C MET A 197 0.28 -1.37 20.18
N PRO A 198 -0.20 -2.39 19.46
CA PRO A 198 -0.82 -3.56 20.08
C PRO A 198 0.18 -4.37 20.92
N GLU A 199 -0.29 -4.96 22.04
CA GLU A 199 0.57 -5.77 22.93
C GLU A 199 1.09 -7.05 22.25
N GLU A 200 0.45 -7.50 21.17
CA GLU A 200 0.90 -8.63 20.37
C GLU A 200 2.13 -8.32 19.49
N VAL A 201 2.46 -7.03 19.32
CA VAL A 201 3.66 -6.60 18.60
C VAL A 201 4.85 -6.72 19.52
N LEU A 202 5.71 -7.70 19.23
CA LEU A 202 6.91 -7.98 19.99
C LEU A 202 8.13 -7.24 19.40
N PRO A 203 9.17 -6.99 20.22
CA PRO A 203 10.47 -6.56 19.73
C PRO A 203 10.99 -7.45 18.60
N ASP A 204 11.81 -6.85 17.76
CA ASP A 204 12.49 -7.48 16.63
C ASP A 204 11.54 -7.88 15.48
N MET A 205 10.23 -7.62 15.58
CA MET A 205 9.28 -7.76 14.46
C MET A 205 9.49 -6.68 13.40
N THR A 206 9.18 -7.02 12.14
CA THR A 206 9.22 -6.09 11.01
C THR A 206 7.87 -5.41 10.79
N ALA A 207 7.89 -4.12 10.44
CA ALA A 207 6.74 -3.32 10.08
C ALA A 207 6.91 -2.70 8.68
N ASP A 208 5.87 -2.73 7.87
CA ASP A 208 5.72 -1.82 6.73
C ASP A 208 5.35 -0.44 7.27
N VAL A 209 6.08 0.60 6.87
CA VAL A 209 5.86 1.97 7.34
C VAL A 209 5.68 2.92 6.17
N ALA A 210 4.64 3.74 6.23
CA ALA A 210 4.38 4.82 5.30
C ALA A 210 4.40 6.16 6.05
N ILE A 211 5.38 7.02 5.77
CA ILE A 211 5.53 8.34 6.40
C ILE A 211 4.96 9.40 5.48
N GLU A 212 3.96 10.15 5.94
CA GLU A 212 3.34 11.25 5.20
C GLU A 212 4.29 12.47 5.16
N VAL A 213 4.91 12.74 4.02
CA VAL A 213 5.88 13.85 3.84
C VAL A 213 5.26 15.11 3.26
N ALA A 214 4.13 14.97 2.55
CA ALA A 214 3.36 16.11 2.07
C ALA A 214 1.87 15.77 2.04
N ARG A 215 1.03 16.77 2.33
CA ARG A 215 -0.42 16.65 2.24
C ARG A 215 -1.00 17.91 1.62
N ARG A 216 -1.89 17.73 0.65
CA ARG A 216 -2.62 18.83 -0.01
C ARG A 216 -4.08 18.46 -0.03
N GLU A 217 -4.95 19.35 0.46
CA GLU A 217 -6.37 19.01 0.72
C GLU A 217 -7.30 19.24 -0.48
N ASP A 218 -7.06 20.26 -1.30
CA ASP A 218 -7.96 20.67 -2.39
C ASP A 218 -7.24 20.73 -3.74
N VAL A 219 -6.86 19.56 -4.26
CA VAL A 219 -6.15 19.47 -5.54
C VAL A 219 -6.96 18.73 -6.60
N MET A 220 -6.69 19.01 -7.87
CA MET A 220 -7.32 18.29 -8.98
C MET A 220 -6.66 16.94 -9.16
N LEU A 221 -7.43 15.88 -8.96
CA LEU A 221 -6.97 14.50 -9.02
C LEU A 221 -7.51 13.78 -10.25
N ILE A 222 -6.62 13.06 -10.89
CA ILE A 222 -6.95 12.08 -11.94
C ILE A 222 -6.31 10.73 -11.61
N PRO A 223 -6.84 9.62 -12.14
CA PRO A 223 -6.23 8.32 -11.95
C PRO A 223 -4.81 8.30 -12.53
N GLN A 224 -3.82 7.87 -11.75
CA GLN A 224 -2.41 7.80 -12.17
C GLN A 224 -2.24 6.99 -13.46
N ARG A 225 -3.04 5.94 -13.63
CA ARG A 225 -3.07 5.06 -14.80
C ARG A 225 -3.49 5.75 -16.11
N ALA A 226 -4.16 6.90 -16.02
CA ALA A 226 -4.56 7.66 -17.19
C ALA A 226 -3.42 8.50 -17.78
N VAL A 227 -2.35 8.72 -17.01
CA VAL A 227 -1.21 9.54 -17.42
C VAL A 227 -0.23 8.69 -18.24
N GLN A 228 0.01 9.10 -19.48
CA GLN A 228 0.94 8.46 -20.40
C GLN A 228 1.92 9.50 -20.96
N ARG A 229 3.20 9.36 -20.63
CA ARG A 229 4.27 10.27 -21.11
C ARG A 229 3.96 11.75 -20.85
N GLY A 230 3.43 12.08 -19.67
CA GLY A 230 3.06 13.46 -19.28
C GLY A 230 1.80 14.00 -19.96
N GLN A 231 0.99 13.14 -20.57
CA GLN A 231 -0.25 13.50 -21.24
C GLN A 231 -1.40 12.62 -20.78
N VAL A 232 -2.62 13.12 -20.88
CA VAL A 232 -3.86 12.39 -20.59
C VAL A 232 -4.82 12.46 -21.76
N GLN A 233 -5.57 11.40 -22.01
CA GLN A 233 -6.66 11.40 -22.98
C GLN A 233 -7.98 11.75 -22.29
N VAL A 234 -8.70 12.73 -22.81
CA VAL A 234 -9.96 13.21 -22.24
C VAL A 234 -11.05 13.25 -23.31
N ILE A 235 -12.30 13.10 -22.88
CA ILE A 235 -13.47 13.45 -23.70
C ILE A 235 -14.02 14.77 -23.17
N ARG A 236 -13.87 15.83 -23.97
CA ARG A 236 -14.41 17.16 -23.69
C ARG A 236 -15.40 17.52 -24.78
N ASN A 237 -16.64 17.86 -24.41
CA ASN A 237 -17.72 18.15 -25.37
C ASN A 237 -17.93 17.03 -26.42
N GLY A 238 -17.83 15.77 -25.98
CA GLY A 238 -17.99 14.59 -26.85
C GLY A 238 -16.78 14.25 -27.73
N LEU A 239 -15.75 15.11 -27.79
CA LEU A 239 -14.55 14.91 -28.61
C LEU A 239 -13.40 14.36 -27.78
N LYS A 240 -12.73 13.32 -28.30
CA LYS A 240 -11.48 12.82 -27.72
C LYS A 240 -10.34 13.80 -28.00
N LYS A 241 -9.65 14.23 -26.96
CA LYS A 241 -8.46 15.09 -27.04
C LYS A 241 -7.34 14.50 -26.20
N ARG A 242 -6.09 14.75 -26.61
CA ARG A 242 -4.93 14.48 -25.78
C ARG A 242 -4.43 15.79 -25.21
N VAL A 243 -4.32 15.88 -23.89
CA VAL A 243 -4.00 17.09 -23.15
C VAL A 243 -2.68 16.88 -22.42
N PRO A 244 -1.64 17.70 -22.67
CA PRO A 244 -0.45 17.70 -21.84
C PRO A 244 -0.76 18.29 -20.46
N ILE A 245 -0.21 17.69 -19.41
CA ILE A 245 -0.48 18.06 -18.02
C ILE A 245 0.83 18.21 -17.24
N LYS A 246 0.88 19.13 -16.28
CA LYS A 246 1.91 19.14 -15.24
C LYS A 246 1.41 18.38 -14.03
N ILE A 247 2.15 17.35 -13.61
CA ILE A 247 1.81 16.54 -12.45
C ILE A 247 2.55 16.98 -11.21
N GLY A 248 1.90 16.82 -10.05
CA GLY A 248 2.43 17.13 -8.73
C GLY A 248 2.59 15.87 -7.89
N ALA A 249 2.08 15.92 -6.66
CA ALA A 249 2.06 14.77 -5.76
C ALA A 249 1.32 13.59 -6.42
N ALA A 250 1.78 12.38 -6.12
CA ALA A 250 1.19 11.14 -6.61
C ALA A 250 1.15 10.12 -5.47
N ASP A 251 0.03 9.41 -5.37
CA ASP A 251 -0.08 8.18 -4.58
C ASP A 251 -0.19 6.96 -5.53
N ALA A 252 -0.57 5.80 -5.00
CA ALA A 252 -0.66 4.56 -5.77
C ALA A 252 -1.83 4.53 -6.79
N GLU A 253 -2.83 5.40 -6.65
CA GLU A 253 -4.04 5.40 -7.47
C GLU A 253 -4.27 6.74 -8.18
N TRP A 254 -3.94 7.85 -7.53
CA TRP A 254 -4.23 9.22 -7.96
C TRP A 254 -2.97 10.06 -8.14
N VAL A 255 -3.07 11.03 -9.03
CA VAL A 255 -2.04 12.04 -9.25
C VAL A 255 -2.66 13.42 -9.31
N GLU A 256 -1.98 14.37 -8.68
CA GLU A 256 -2.31 15.79 -8.72
C GLU A 256 -1.94 16.39 -10.08
N VAL A 257 -2.85 17.23 -10.60
CA VAL A 257 -2.59 18.09 -11.74
C VAL A 257 -2.37 19.52 -11.23
N LEU A 258 -1.19 20.07 -11.51
CA LEU A 258 -0.72 21.37 -10.99
C LEU A 258 -1.19 22.58 -11.81
N ASP A 259 -1.81 22.36 -12.95
CA ASP A 259 -2.24 23.39 -13.88
C ASP A 259 -3.72 23.26 -14.26
N ASP A 260 -4.26 24.30 -14.90
CA ASP A 260 -5.66 24.38 -15.32
C ASP A 260 -5.91 23.68 -16.68
N SER A 261 -5.08 22.70 -17.05
CA SER A 261 -5.21 21.99 -18.33
C SER A 261 -6.50 21.16 -18.43
N LEU A 262 -7.03 20.73 -17.28
CA LEU A 262 -8.20 19.88 -17.17
C LEU A 262 -9.40 20.64 -16.56
N GLN A 263 -10.60 20.18 -16.93
CA GLN A 263 -11.88 20.70 -16.46
C GLN A 263 -12.64 19.61 -15.72
N MET A 264 -13.48 19.97 -14.74
CA MET A 264 -14.26 18.98 -13.97
C MET A 264 -15.23 18.16 -14.83
N ASP A 265 -15.71 18.75 -15.92
CA ASP A 265 -16.60 18.09 -16.87
C ASP A 265 -15.85 17.17 -17.86
N ASP A 266 -14.52 17.15 -17.81
CA ASP A 266 -13.75 16.20 -18.60
C ASP A 266 -14.02 14.77 -18.17
N ARG A 267 -14.04 13.86 -19.14
CA ARG A 267 -14.03 12.42 -18.88
C ARG A 267 -12.66 11.86 -19.24
N ILE A 268 -11.87 11.52 -18.22
CA ILE A 268 -10.53 10.97 -18.36
C ILE A 268 -10.63 9.52 -18.83
N ILE A 269 -9.94 9.20 -19.93
CA ILE A 269 -9.91 7.85 -20.50
C ILE A 269 -8.84 7.03 -19.77
N ILE A 270 -9.25 5.90 -19.18
CA ILE A 270 -8.35 4.93 -18.55
C ILE A 270 -8.05 3.79 -19.53
N PRO A 271 -6.78 3.50 -19.82
CA PRO A 271 -6.40 2.32 -20.58
C PRO A 271 -6.69 1.04 -19.76
N ARG A 272 -7.38 0.07 -20.35
CA ARG A 272 -7.56 -1.25 -19.72
C ARG A 272 -6.20 -1.93 -19.50
N ARG A 273 -6.06 -2.65 -18.38
CA ARG A 273 -4.90 -3.51 -18.09
C ARG A 273 -4.79 -4.54 -19.22
N GLN A 274 -3.67 -4.56 -19.95
CA GLN A 274 -3.28 -5.73 -20.74
C GLN A 274 -2.68 -6.77 -19.79
#